data_AF-N9USY2-F1
#
_entry.id   AF-N9USY2-F1
#
_cell.length_a   1.000
_cell.length_b   1.000
_cell.length_c   1.000
_cell.angle_alpha   90.00
_cell.angle_beta   90.00
_cell.angle_gamma   90.00
#
_symmetry.space_group_name_H-M   'P 1'
#
loop_
_entity.id
_entity.type
_entity.pdbx_description
1 polymer ?
#
loop_
_entity_poly.entity_id
_entity_poly.type
_entity_poly.pdbx_seq_one_letter_code
_entity_poly.pdbx_strand_id
1 'polypeptide(L)'
;MKFQLKHPNYFIQLQELVIIHSIDFNIIKKLIELPTLKKVIIICNILEIQEYLEKINVNKHKQINFIIILNEYRFTNTNLLKQIDFKQFVNCKFYTRIFNKSTISLHYLPLLPYENKYLNNFKKYNNTVYIESDILDKIEQINEIINKNNIQNVIIENILNDYEVNRIDLTPFVIESLTIQKVEKQSLIIVIPTNLKSLTIKHCKASIDISKCYLQKLILNNYQGKSIDINDDKLKKIAISCIQEIKWYHNGILLKENNIYIDTNQITSAIINSCNNFINVENNNNLQTINFKYNDKETILNDIQYFTLRNKNMELWNYEGKEIDFCEFPFSYINLQNCQFDYLKLKCNSIKLTNVDCNTLSIYGICHSIDLYSCTINTITCDVIRYLTYKNSQITEINTNEIMLCLGPKTKVKKWNIKNLKNNEQLIKH
;
A
#
# COMPACT_ATOMS: atom_id res chain seq x y z
N MET A 1 31.49 5.73 -67.31
CA MET A 1 31.69 6.30 -65.96
C MET A 1 30.60 5.79 -65.04
N LYS A 2 30.93 4.93 -64.06
CA LYS A 2 30.02 4.59 -62.96
C LYS A 2 30.21 5.62 -61.85
N PHE A 3 29.21 6.45 -61.60
CA PHE A 3 29.17 7.28 -60.40
C PHE A 3 28.94 6.37 -59.19
N GLN A 4 30.00 6.11 -58.41
CA GLN A 4 29.83 5.65 -57.04
C GLN A 4 29.39 6.87 -56.21
N LEU A 5 28.10 6.91 -55.86
CA LEU A 5 27.63 7.75 -54.77
C LEU A 5 28.34 7.28 -53.49
N LYS A 6 29.41 7.98 -53.08
CA LYS A 6 29.93 7.86 -51.71
C LYS A 6 28.85 8.40 -50.80
N HIS A 7 28.14 7.51 -50.11
CA HIS A 7 27.39 7.94 -48.93
C HIS A 7 28.42 8.53 -47.95
N PRO A 8 28.28 9.81 -47.58
CA PRO A 8 29.12 10.36 -46.52
C PRO A 8 28.91 9.52 -45.25
N ASN A 9 30.01 8.99 -44.72
CA ASN A 9 30.09 8.28 -43.44
C ASN A 9 29.69 9.24 -42.30
N TYR A 10 28.40 9.52 -42.12
CA TYR A 10 27.89 10.36 -41.03
C TYR A 10 27.69 9.59 -39.71
N PHE A 11 28.50 8.58 -39.42
CA PHE A 11 28.60 8.05 -38.05
C PHE A 11 30.02 8.23 -37.53
N ILE A 12 30.36 9.49 -37.29
CA ILE A 12 31.64 9.92 -36.75
C ILE A 12 31.53 9.82 -35.22
N GLN A 13 31.91 8.65 -34.71
CA GLN A 13 32.32 8.41 -33.33
C GLN A 13 31.22 8.37 -32.26
N LEU A 14 30.79 7.14 -31.91
CA LEU A 14 30.14 6.89 -30.62
C LEU A 14 31.14 7.18 -29.49
N GLN A 15 30.97 8.29 -28.77
CA GLN A 15 31.85 8.70 -27.67
C GLN A 15 31.30 8.30 -26.29
N GLU A 16 29.98 8.30 -26.14
CA GLU A 16 29.28 7.89 -24.93
C GLU A 16 28.29 6.77 -25.24
N LEU A 17 28.31 5.70 -24.45
CA LEU A 17 27.36 4.60 -24.52
C LEU A 17 26.62 4.48 -23.19
N VAL A 18 25.29 4.49 -23.23
CA VAL A 18 24.45 4.20 -22.07
C VAL A 18 23.79 2.84 -22.28
N ILE A 19 24.06 1.92 -21.36
CA ILE A 19 23.53 0.56 -21.37
C ILE A 19 22.47 0.48 -20.27
N ILE A 20 21.23 0.28 -20.68
CA ILE A 20 20.08 0.12 -19.79
C ILE A 20 19.50 -1.24 -20.13
N HIS A 21 19.64 -2.22 -19.21
CA HIS A 21 19.01 -3.54 -19.34
C HIS A 21 19.30 -4.22 -20.71
N SER A 22 20.55 -4.60 -20.96
CA SER A 22 20.94 -5.24 -22.22
C SER A 22 20.90 -6.76 -22.12
N ILE A 23 20.29 -7.40 -23.12
CA ILE A 23 20.19 -8.86 -23.25
C ILE A 23 21.31 -9.41 -24.14
N ASP A 24 21.93 -8.58 -25.01
CA ASP A 24 22.96 -9.02 -25.94
C ASP A 24 24.36 -8.50 -25.57
N PHE A 25 25.07 -9.32 -24.80
CA PHE A 25 26.47 -9.07 -24.41
C PHE A 25 27.44 -9.04 -25.59
N ASN A 26 27.15 -9.72 -26.70
CA ASN A 26 28.05 -9.74 -27.85
C ASN A 26 28.07 -8.39 -28.56
N ILE A 27 26.92 -7.72 -28.64
CA ILE A 27 26.84 -6.35 -29.17
C ILE A 27 27.60 -5.39 -28.25
N ILE A 28 27.40 -5.48 -26.94
CA ILE A 28 28.09 -4.62 -25.96
C ILE A 28 29.60 -4.75 -26.09
N LYS A 29 30.12 -5.97 -26.20
CA LYS A 29 31.55 -6.23 -26.36
C LYS A 29 32.10 -5.53 -27.61
N LYS A 30 31.42 -5.67 -28.75
CA LYS A 30 31.80 -4.98 -30.00
C LYS A 30 31.78 -3.45 -29.86
N LEU A 31 30.80 -2.90 -29.15
CA LEU A 31 30.70 -1.46 -28.93
C LEU A 31 31.83 -0.94 -28.03
N ILE A 32 32.22 -1.68 -26.99
CA ILE A 32 33.30 -1.31 -26.08
C ILE A 32 34.68 -1.36 -26.75
N GLU A 33 34.83 -2.15 -27.80
CA GLU A 33 36.05 -2.21 -28.61
C GLU A 33 36.18 -1.01 -29.57
N LEU A 34 35.16 -0.15 -29.70
CA LEU A 34 35.26 1.04 -30.55
C LEU A 34 36.34 1.99 -30.01
N PRO A 35 37.32 2.39 -30.85
CA PRO A 35 38.47 3.20 -30.41
C PRO A 35 38.06 4.62 -29.98
N THR A 36 36.86 5.03 -30.36
CA THR A 36 36.33 6.37 -30.19
C THR A 36 35.46 6.51 -28.94
N LEU A 37 35.10 5.38 -28.32
CA LEU A 37 34.33 5.35 -27.09
C LEU A 37 35.19 5.82 -25.93
N LYS A 38 34.68 6.78 -25.16
CA LYS A 38 35.37 7.40 -24.01
C LYS A 38 34.64 7.17 -22.70
N LYS A 39 33.33 6.91 -22.75
CA LYS A 39 32.52 6.78 -21.55
C LYS A 39 31.43 5.74 -21.75
N VAL A 40 31.26 4.87 -20.76
CA VAL A 40 30.21 3.87 -20.73
C VAL A 40 29.47 3.98 -19.41
N ILE A 41 28.17 4.20 -19.46
CA ILE A 41 27.29 4.18 -18.30
C ILE A 41 26.51 2.87 -18.35
N ILE A 42 26.67 2.02 -17.35
CA ILE A 42 25.95 0.76 -17.23
C ILE A 42 24.98 0.88 -16.05
N ILE A 43 23.69 0.71 -16.33
CA ILE A 43 22.65 0.60 -15.32
C ILE A 43 22.23 -0.86 -15.27
N CYS A 44 22.54 -1.52 -14.16
CA CYS A 44 22.36 -2.96 -14.03
C CYS A 44 21.96 -3.38 -12.62
N ASN A 45 21.28 -4.53 -12.51
CA ASN A 45 21.06 -5.20 -11.23
C ASN A 45 22.29 -6.02 -10.80
N ILE A 46 22.24 -6.66 -9.62
CA ILE A 46 23.33 -7.46 -9.05
C ILE A 46 23.67 -8.68 -9.92
N LEU A 47 22.68 -9.31 -10.55
CA LEU A 47 22.93 -10.47 -11.41
C LEU A 47 23.65 -10.06 -12.69
N GLU A 48 23.17 -8.98 -13.30
CA GLU A 48 23.72 -8.42 -14.52
C GLU A 48 25.15 -7.93 -14.31
N ILE A 49 25.45 -7.23 -13.21
CA ILE A 49 26.81 -6.71 -12.99
C ILE A 49 27.84 -7.84 -12.94
N GLN A 50 27.53 -8.98 -12.32
CA GLN A 50 28.45 -10.11 -12.30
C GLN A 50 28.73 -10.61 -13.72
N GLU A 51 27.69 -10.80 -14.52
CA GLU A 51 27.86 -11.18 -15.93
C GLU A 51 28.65 -10.15 -16.73
N TYR A 52 28.42 -8.85 -16.50
CA TYR A 52 29.19 -7.77 -17.11
C TYR A 52 30.67 -7.87 -16.74
N LEU A 53 30.99 -8.04 -15.46
CA LEU A 53 32.36 -8.07 -14.97
C LEU A 53 33.11 -9.34 -15.39
N GLU A 54 32.42 -10.48 -15.53
CA GLU A 54 33.01 -11.73 -16.04
C GLU A 54 33.28 -11.65 -17.55
N LYS A 55 32.33 -11.13 -18.34
CA LYS A 55 32.41 -11.13 -19.81
C LYS A 55 33.21 -9.94 -20.35
N ILE A 56 33.30 -8.84 -19.61
CA ILE A 56 33.96 -7.60 -20.03
C ILE A 56 35.07 -7.28 -19.04
N ASN A 57 36.32 -7.45 -19.48
CA ASN A 57 37.46 -7.06 -18.68
C ASN A 57 37.66 -5.53 -18.75
N VAL A 58 36.89 -4.81 -17.94
CA VAL A 58 36.91 -3.33 -17.85
C VAL A 58 38.31 -2.76 -17.59
N ASN A 59 39.18 -3.49 -16.89
CA ASN A 59 40.55 -3.08 -16.61
C ASN A 59 41.44 -3.07 -17.86
N LYS A 60 41.10 -3.81 -18.92
CA LYS A 60 41.82 -3.75 -20.21
C LYS A 60 41.54 -2.45 -20.98
N HIS A 61 40.40 -1.81 -20.77
CA HIS A 61 39.95 -0.65 -21.54
C HIS A 61 40.25 0.68 -20.81
N LYS A 62 41.54 0.99 -20.60
CA LYS A 62 42.00 2.16 -19.83
C LYS A 62 41.55 3.52 -20.39
N GLN A 63 41.23 3.57 -21.68
CA GLN A 63 40.78 4.77 -22.38
C GLN A 63 39.29 5.10 -22.15
N ILE A 64 38.54 4.18 -21.54
CA ILE A 64 37.10 4.31 -21.30
C ILE A 64 36.88 4.54 -19.81
N ASN A 65 36.13 5.60 -19.49
CA ASN A 65 35.61 5.83 -18.15
C ASN A 65 34.30 5.05 -17.97
N PHE A 66 34.33 3.99 -17.15
CA PHE A 66 33.14 3.21 -16.83
C PHE A 66 32.43 3.80 -15.62
N ILE A 67 31.14 4.07 -15.76
CA ILE A 67 30.24 4.44 -14.67
C ILE A 67 29.24 3.31 -14.52
N ILE A 68 29.25 2.64 -13.38
CA ILE A 68 28.35 1.52 -13.11
C ILE A 68 27.39 1.92 -12.00
N ILE A 69 26.10 1.92 -12.31
CA ILE A 69 25.03 2.28 -11.39
C ILE A 69 24.31 0.99 -11.02
N LEU A 70 24.57 0.53 -9.80
CA LEU A 70 23.89 -0.61 -9.20
C LEU A 70 22.44 -0.25 -8.90
N ASN A 71 21.55 -0.99 -9.55
CA ASN A 71 20.15 -0.68 -9.60
C ASN A 71 19.33 -1.94 -9.32
N GLU A 72 18.99 -2.15 -8.06
CA GLU A 72 18.22 -3.31 -7.62
C GLU A 72 17.15 -2.90 -6.60
N TYR A 73 16.06 -3.66 -6.61
CA TYR A 73 14.80 -3.27 -6.01
C TYR A 73 14.49 -4.03 -4.73
N ARG A 74 15.25 -5.10 -4.46
CA ARG A 74 15.19 -5.98 -3.30
C ARG A 74 16.46 -6.81 -3.24
N PHE A 75 16.80 -7.30 -2.07
CA PHE A 75 17.77 -8.37 -1.95
C PHE A 75 17.10 -9.70 -2.30
N THR A 76 17.07 -10.05 -3.59
CA THR A 76 16.58 -11.36 -4.07
C THR A 76 17.67 -12.43 -4.13
N ASN A 77 18.95 -12.04 -4.23
CA ASN A 77 20.11 -12.94 -4.19
C ASN A 77 21.26 -12.30 -3.38
N THR A 78 21.12 -12.30 -2.05
CA THR A 78 22.03 -11.64 -1.08
C THR A 78 23.49 -12.08 -1.18
N ASN A 79 23.77 -13.32 -1.61
CA ASN A 79 25.13 -13.86 -1.63
C ASN A 79 26.02 -13.31 -2.75
N LEU A 80 25.46 -12.81 -3.86
CA LEU A 80 26.26 -12.47 -5.05
C LEU A 80 26.98 -11.12 -4.91
N LEU A 81 26.36 -10.10 -4.29
CA LEU A 81 27.04 -8.83 -4.00
C LEU A 81 28.19 -8.98 -3.00
N LYS A 82 28.07 -9.92 -2.07
CA LYS A 82 29.05 -10.13 -0.99
C LYS A 82 30.40 -10.63 -1.50
N GLN A 83 30.46 -11.07 -2.76
CA GLN A 83 31.66 -11.64 -3.38
C GLN A 83 32.44 -10.64 -4.26
N ILE A 84 31.85 -9.48 -4.59
CA ILE A 84 32.49 -8.51 -5.48
C ILE A 84 33.37 -7.54 -4.68
N ASP A 85 34.69 -7.66 -4.83
CA ASP A 85 35.60 -6.59 -4.40
C ASP A 85 35.57 -5.45 -5.42
N PHE A 86 34.79 -4.39 -5.14
CA PHE A 86 34.70 -3.24 -6.04
C PHE A 86 36.02 -2.49 -6.21
N LYS A 87 36.99 -2.65 -5.29
CA LYS A 87 38.29 -1.97 -5.37
C LYS A 87 39.17 -2.49 -6.51
N GLN A 88 38.90 -3.68 -7.03
CA GLN A 88 39.69 -4.27 -8.12
C GLN A 88 39.47 -3.59 -9.49
N PHE A 89 38.44 -2.74 -9.64
CA PHE A 89 38.07 -2.13 -10.91
C PHE A 89 38.53 -0.67 -10.99
N VAL A 90 39.79 -0.45 -11.35
CA VAL A 90 40.48 0.85 -11.26
C VAL A 90 39.87 1.92 -12.18
N ASN A 91 39.32 1.53 -13.33
CA ASN A 91 38.71 2.45 -14.31
C ASN A 91 37.18 2.57 -14.17
N CYS A 92 36.62 2.09 -13.05
CA CYS A 92 35.18 2.08 -12.81
C CYS A 92 34.82 2.99 -11.65
N LYS A 93 33.82 3.85 -11.86
CA LYS A 93 33.14 4.55 -10.78
C LYS A 93 31.80 3.88 -10.50
N PHE A 94 31.66 3.35 -9.30
CA PHE A 94 30.42 2.71 -8.86
C PHE A 94 29.52 3.68 -8.10
N TYR A 95 28.23 3.56 -8.39
CA TYR A 95 27.16 4.19 -7.64
C TYR A 95 26.13 3.16 -7.21
N THR A 96 25.47 3.39 -6.08
CA THR A 96 24.45 2.48 -5.57
C THR A 96 23.25 3.22 -4.98
N ARG A 97 22.11 2.52 -4.91
CA ARG A 97 20.92 2.91 -4.14
C ARG A 97 20.57 1.89 -3.05
N ILE A 98 21.46 0.92 -2.86
CA ILE A 98 21.30 -0.22 -1.98
C ILE A 98 22.53 -0.28 -1.11
N PHE A 99 22.31 -0.45 0.18
CA PHE A 99 23.37 -0.59 1.16
C PHE A 99 23.32 -1.98 1.78
N ASN A 100 24.43 -2.67 1.64
CA ASN A 100 24.82 -3.84 2.40
C ASN A 100 26.32 -3.77 2.67
N LYS A 101 26.89 -4.84 3.23
CA LYS A 101 28.31 -4.87 3.59
C LYS A 101 29.26 -4.54 2.43
N SER A 102 28.89 -4.87 1.19
CA SER A 102 29.70 -4.61 -0.01
C SER A 102 29.49 -3.23 -0.62
N THR A 103 28.30 -2.67 -0.49
CA THR A 103 27.91 -1.46 -1.24
C THR A 103 27.88 -0.19 -0.38
N ILE A 104 27.89 -0.30 0.95
CA ILE A 104 27.82 0.86 1.86
C ILE A 104 28.98 1.86 1.67
N SER A 105 30.13 1.41 1.16
CA SER A 105 31.27 2.29 0.84
C SER A 105 31.18 2.97 -0.53
N LEU A 106 30.20 2.61 -1.36
CA LEU A 106 30.03 3.17 -2.70
C LEU A 106 29.26 4.50 -2.62
N HIS A 107 29.43 5.35 -3.65
CA HIS A 107 28.70 6.62 -3.68
C HIS A 107 27.21 6.39 -3.91
N TYR A 108 26.37 7.05 -3.10
CA TYR A 108 24.94 7.11 -3.39
C TYR A 108 24.67 7.93 -4.65
N LEU A 109 23.74 7.47 -5.49
CA LEU A 109 23.26 8.23 -6.63
C LEU A 109 21.74 8.25 -6.67
N PRO A 110 21.09 9.42 -6.58
CA PRO A 110 19.63 9.53 -6.74
C PRO A 110 19.20 9.16 -8.16
N LEU A 111 17.88 9.08 -8.39
CA LEU A 111 17.33 8.76 -9.71
C LEU A 111 17.73 9.82 -10.75
N LEU A 112 18.31 9.41 -11.89
CA LEU A 112 18.60 10.34 -12.97
C LEU A 112 17.32 10.68 -13.77
N PRO A 113 17.18 11.91 -14.30
CA PRO A 113 15.93 12.36 -14.94
C PRO A 113 15.47 11.49 -16.12
N TYR A 114 16.40 10.90 -16.87
CA TYR A 114 16.11 10.06 -18.03
C TYR A 114 15.76 8.61 -17.68
N GLU A 115 16.14 8.12 -16.50
CA GLU A 115 15.89 6.74 -16.07
C GLU A 115 14.39 6.41 -16.06
N ASN A 116 13.55 7.38 -15.68
CA ASN A 116 12.09 7.24 -15.66
C ASN A 116 11.46 6.95 -17.02
N LYS A 117 12.14 7.25 -18.14
CA LYS A 117 11.65 6.96 -19.49
C LYS A 117 11.93 5.51 -19.90
N TYR A 118 13.04 4.95 -19.43
CA TYR A 118 13.52 3.64 -19.86
C TYR A 118 13.23 2.54 -18.84
N LEU A 119 13.04 2.93 -17.58
CA LEU A 119 12.78 2.03 -16.49
C LEU A 119 11.36 2.30 -15.96
N ASN A 120 10.34 1.87 -16.72
CA ASN A 120 8.93 2.19 -16.49
C ASN A 120 8.39 1.87 -15.07
N ASN A 121 9.08 0.99 -14.32
CA ASN A 121 8.76 0.67 -12.93
C ASN A 121 9.31 1.67 -11.88
N PHE A 122 10.10 2.69 -12.27
CA PHE A 122 10.81 3.59 -11.34
C PHE A 122 10.08 4.84 -10.87
N LYS A 123 8.98 5.24 -11.51
CA LYS A 123 8.27 6.50 -11.18
C LYS A 123 7.84 6.60 -9.70
N LYS A 124 7.85 5.50 -8.94
CA LYS A 124 7.39 5.42 -7.54
C LYS A 124 8.51 5.45 -6.49
N TYR A 125 9.79 5.44 -6.85
CA TYR A 125 10.89 5.16 -5.90
C TYR A 125 11.99 6.25 -5.86
N ASN A 126 11.73 7.46 -6.34
CA ASN A 126 12.67 8.57 -6.17
C ASN A 126 13.05 8.74 -4.69
N ASN A 127 14.35 8.93 -4.43
CA ASN A 127 14.91 9.13 -3.09
C ASN A 127 14.59 7.99 -2.12
N THR A 128 14.60 6.74 -2.63
CA THR A 128 14.50 5.53 -1.81
C THR A 128 15.87 4.87 -1.69
N VAL A 129 16.18 4.39 -0.49
CA VAL A 129 17.34 3.53 -0.20
C VAL A 129 16.85 2.18 0.32
N TYR A 130 17.49 1.11 -0.14
CA TYR A 130 17.32 -0.23 0.40
C TYR A 130 18.49 -0.59 1.30
N ILE A 131 18.22 -1.17 2.47
CA ILE A 131 19.21 -1.50 3.49
C ILE A 131 19.05 -2.99 3.86
N GLU A 132 20.13 -3.74 3.76
CA GLU A 132 20.22 -5.12 4.25
C GLU A 132 20.54 -5.14 5.74
N SER A 133 20.19 -6.22 6.43
CA SER A 133 20.43 -6.36 7.86
C SER A 133 21.90 -6.32 8.27
N ASP A 134 22.82 -6.68 7.38
CA ASP A 134 24.25 -6.86 7.66
C ASP A 134 25.07 -5.58 7.85
N ILE A 135 24.41 -4.41 7.74
CA ILE A 135 24.99 -3.09 7.99
C ILE A 135 24.18 -2.25 8.97
N LEU A 136 23.19 -2.85 9.64
CA LEU A 136 22.38 -2.14 10.64
C LEU A 136 23.16 -1.81 11.92
N ASP A 137 24.40 -2.28 12.06
CA ASP A 137 25.39 -1.82 13.03
C ASP A 137 26.02 -0.46 12.65
N LYS A 138 25.84 0.02 11.41
CA LYS A 138 26.42 1.26 10.86
C LYS A 138 25.40 2.39 10.69
N ILE A 139 24.44 2.51 11.62
CA ILE A 139 23.35 3.49 11.56
C ILE A 139 23.85 4.92 11.33
N GLU A 140 24.90 5.36 12.02
CA GLU A 140 25.44 6.72 11.86
C GLU A 140 25.97 6.97 10.45
N GLN A 141 26.76 6.03 9.90
CA GLN A 141 27.26 6.13 8.53
C GLN A 141 26.11 6.19 7.51
N ILE A 142 25.08 5.37 7.71
CA ILE A 142 23.89 5.36 6.85
C ILE A 142 23.16 6.71 6.95
N ASN A 143 23.03 7.25 8.16
CA ASN A 143 22.36 8.52 8.42
C ASN A 143 23.07 9.70 7.75
N GLU A 144 24.41 9.74 7.78
CA GLU A 144 25.18 10.74 7.05
C GLU A 144 24.88 10.71 5.55
N ILE A 145 24.77 9.51 4.97
CA ILE A 145 24.44 9.36 3.55
C ILE A 145 23.00 9.82 3.28
N ILE A 146 22.04 9.48 4.15
CA ILE A 146 20.65 9.94 4.08
C ILE A 146 20.58 11.47 4.05
N ASN A 147 21.23 12.11 5.03
CA ASN A 147 21.21 13.56 5.19
C ASN A 147 21.87 14.29 4.01
N LYS A 148 23.07 13.84 3.61
CA LYS A 148 23.84 14.45 2.52
C LYS A 148 23.10 14.40 1.18
N ASN A 149 22.28 13.38 0.96
CA ASN A 149 21.58 13.17 -0.31
C ASN A 149 20.07 13.45 -0.24
N ASN A 150 19.58 14.00 0.88
CA ASN A 150 18.16 14.32 1.09
C ASN A 150 17.24 13.11 0.78
N ILE A 151 17.63 11.93 1.26
CA ILE A 151 16.87 10.69 1.09
C ILE A 151 15.64 10.75 2.00
N GLN A 152 14.46 10.52 1.44
CA GLN A 152 13.19 10.65 2.17
C GLN A 152 12.55 9.30 2.50
N ASN A 153 12.92 8.24 1.76
CA ASN A 153 12.32 6.92 1.87
C ASN A 153 13.39 5.88 2.15
N VAL A 154 13.18 5.05 3.17
CA VAL A 154 14.07 3.94 3.52
C VAL A 154 13.28 2.64 3.57
N ILE A 155 13.90 1.58 3.04
CA ILE A 155 13.38 0.22 3.10
C ILE A 155 14.46 -0.65 3.75
N ILE A 156 14.12 -1.25 4.90
CA ILE A 156 14.96 -2.22 5.60
C ILE A 156 14.33 -3.60 5.38
N GLU A 157 15.12 -4.57 4.93
CA GLU A 157 14.61 -5.92 4.73
C GLU A 157 15.59 -7.04 5.08
N ASN A 158 15.05 -8.26 5.17
CA ASN A 158 15.78 -9.52 5.36
C ASN A 158 16.58 -9.60 6.68
N ILE A 159 15.97 -9.21 7.80
CA ILE A 159 16.58 -9.45 9.12
C ILE A 159 16.29 -10.88 9.54
N LEU A 160 17.31 -11.73 9.46
CA LEU A 160 17.24 -13.17 9.76
C LEU A 160 17.29 -13.45 11.27
N ASN A 161 16.93 -14.68 11.67
CA ASN A 161 16.89 -15.11 13.07
C ASN A 161 18.26 -15.06 13.78
N ASP A 162 19.33 -15.33 13.02
CA ASP A 162 20.71 -15.37 13.46
C ASP A 162 21.38 -13.97 13.53
N TYR A 163 20.66 -12.90 13.20
CA TYR A 163 21.17 -11.54 13.37
C TYR A 163 21.60 -11.30 14.82
N GLU A 164 22.84 -10.87 15.04
CA GLU A 164 23.48 -10.89 16.38
C GLU A 164 22.84 -9.89 17.35
N VAL A 165 22.37 -8.75 16.84
CA VAL A 165 21.93 -7.62 17.66
C VAL A 165 20.44 -7.75 18.02
N ASN A 166 20.07 -7.45 19.26
CA ASN A 166 18.68 -7.52 19.75
C ASN A 166 17.95 -6.17 19.75
N ARG A 167 18.62 -5.08 19.37
CA ARG A 167 18.03 -3.74 19.28
C ARG A 167 18.60 -2.97 18.09
N ILE A 168 17.73 -2.42 17.27
CA ILE A 168 18.09 -1.48 16.20
C ILE A 168 17.43 -0.14 16.53
N ASP A 169 18.26 0.88 16.73
CA ASP A 169 17.78 2.24 16.99
C ASP A 169 17.86 3.07 15.72
N LEU A 170 16.71 3.37 15.11
CA LEU A 170 16.63 4.18 13.90
C LEU A 170 16.35 5.66 14.20
N THR A 171 16.28 6.06 15.47
CA THR A 171 15.98 7.46 15.84
C THR A 171 16.87 8.52 15.17
N PRO A 172 18.14 8.26 14.79
CA PRO A 172 18.95 9.23 14.06
C PRO A 172 18.45 9.56 12.65
N PHE A 173 17.66 8.68 12.02
CA PHE A 173 17.25 8.84 10.62
C PHE A 173 16.30 10.02 10.42
N VAL A 174 16.72 10.97 9.58
CA VAL A 174 15.89 12.11 9.15
C VAL A 174 15.16 11.77 7.85
N ILE A 175 14.10 10.95 7.96
CA ILE A 175 13.33 10.42 6.83
C ILE A 175 11.83 10.66 6.99
N GLU A 176 11.10 10.68 5.87
CA GLU A 176 9.64 10.83 5.86
C GLU A 176 8.91 9.48 5.89
N SER A 177 9.47 8.45 5.23
CA SER A 177 8.84 7.15 5.12
C SER A 177 9.80 6.00 5.35
N LEU A 178 9.34 5.00 6.10
CA LEU A 178 10.08 3.78 6.42
C LEU A 178 9.23 2.55 6.08
N THR A 179 9.85 1.57 5.42
CA THR A 179 9.30 0.23 5.28
C THR A 179 10.24 -0.76 5.95
N ILE A 180 9.69 -1.61 6.81
CA ILE A 180 10.39 -2.75 7.43
C ILE A 180 9.71 -4.01 6.94
N GLN A 181 10.47 -4.92 6.32
CA GLN A 181 9.89 -6.15 5.79
C GLN A 181 10.77 -7.39 5.96
N LYS A 182 10.15 -8.57 6.09
CA LYS A 182 10.85 -9.86 6.21
C LYS A 182 11.82 -9.88 7.40
N VAL A 183 11.27 -9.74 8.61
CA VAL A 183 12.03 -9.75 9.86
C VAL A 183 11.63 -11.00 10.63
N GLU A 184 12.55 -11.95 10.75
CA GLU A 184 12.30 -13.24 11.39
C GLU A 184 12.64 -13.22 12.89
N LYS A 185 13.64 -12.43 13.29
CA LYS A 185 14.14 -12.39 14.67
C LYS A 185 13.10 -11.82 15.64
N GLN A 186 12.50 -12.68 16.46
CA GLN A 186 11.49 -12.31 17.47
C GLN A 186 12.04 -11.47 18.62
N SER A 187 13.26 -11.76 19.08
CA SER A 187 13.88 -11.05 20.21
C SER A 187 14.32 -9.63 19.90
N LEU A 188 14.24 -9.21 18.64
CA LEU A 188 14.66 -7.90 18.17
C LEU A 188 13.63 -6.83 18.53
N ILE A 189 14.12 -5.67 18.95
CA ILE A 189 13.34 -4.43 19.10
C ILE A 189 13.85 -3.40 18.09
N ILE A 190 12.96 -2.83 17.29
CA ILE A 190 13.29 -1.74 16.35
C ILE A 190 12.61 -0.46 16.83
N VAL A 191 13.40 0.57 17.11
CA VAL A 191 12.92 1.89 17.55
C VAL A 191 12.79 2.80 16.34
N ILE A 192 11.61 3.39 16.16
CA ILE A 192 11.27 4.17 14.96
C ILE A 192 11.57 5.67 15.18
N PRO A 193 12.00 6.41 14.13
CA PRO A 193 12.21 7.86 14.24
C PRO A 193 10.92 8.61 14.60
N THR A 194 11.00 9.55 15.53
CA THR A 194 9.83 10.29 16.05
C THR A 194 9.11 11.14 15.00
N ASN A 195 9.86 11.70 14.05
CA ASN A 195 9.35 12.59 13.00
C ASN A 195 8.84 11.85 11.75
N LEU A 196 8.79 10.52 11.78
CA LEU A 196 8.35 9.72 10.64
C LEU A 196 6.89 10.04 10.29
N LYS A 197 6.60 10.24 9.00
CA LYS A 197 5.22 10.49 8.52
C LYS A 197 4.51 9.19 8.12
N SER A 198 5.25 8.23 7.58
CA SER A 198 4.69 7.01 6.99
C SER A 198 5.49 5.77 7.41
N LEU A 199 4.82 4.79 8.01
CA LEU A 199 5.41 3.50 8.37
C LEU A 199 4.67 2.35 7.68
N THR A 200 5.41 1.41 7.12
CA THR A 200 4.90 0.16 6.57
C THR A 200 5.68 -1.02 7.13
N ILE A 201 4.97 -1.96 7.75
CA ILE A 201 5.55 -3.18 8.34
C ILE A 201 4.94 -4.39 7.63
N LYS A 202 5.79 -5.29 7.12
CA LYS A 202 5.37 -6.50 6.39
C LYS A 202 6.11 -7.73 6.85
N HIS A 203 5.43 -8.80 7.26
CA HIS A 203 6.08 -10.06 7.66
C HIS A 203 7.18 -9.81 8.70
N CYS A 204 6.79 -9.34 9.88
CA CYS A 204 7.74 -8.88 10.90
C CYS A 204 7.41 -9.49 12.24
N LYS A 205 8.34 -10.28 12.79
CA LYS A 205 8.25 -10.92 14.11
C LYS A 205 8.90 -10.10 15.23
N ALA A 206 9.75 -9.13 14.88
CA ALA A 206 10.38 -8.23 15.85
C ALA A 206 9.35 -7.30 16.50
N SER A 207 9.64 -6.81 17.70
CA SER A 207 8.86 -5.74 18.31
C SER A 207 9.20 -4.40 17.67
N ILE A 208 8.19 -3.59 17.34
CA ILE A 208 8.38 -2.25 16.79
C ILE A 208 7.90 -1.21 17.80
N ASP A 209 8.78 -0.29 18.20
CA ASP A 209 8.45 0.82 19.09
C ASP A 209 8.11 2.07 18.27
N ILE A 210 6.81 2.40 18.23
CA ILE A 210 6.28 3.64 17.64
C ILE A 210 5.61 4.55 18.67
N SER A 211 5.84 4.31 19.97
CA SER A 211 5.17 5.04 21.06
C SER A 211 5.35 6.56 21.01
N LYS A 212 6.44 7.02 20.40
CA LYS A 212 6.78 8.44 20.21
C LYS A 212 6.47 8.99 18.82
N CYS A 213 5.78 8.23 17.98
CA CYS A 213 5.49 8.60 16.59
C CYS A 213 4.06 9.10 16.43
N TYR A 214 3.90 10.18 15.64
CA TYR A 214 2.58 10.71 15.24
C TYR A 214 2.43 10.54 13.72
N LEU A 215 2.20 9.29 13.31
CA LEU A 215 2.20 8.89 11.89
C LEU A 215 0.97 9.46 11.16
N GLN A 216 1.18 9.90 9.92
CA GLN A 216 0.07 10.18 8.98
C GLN A 216 -0.42 8.92 8.27
N LYS A 217 0.46 7.91 8.15
CA LYS A 217 0.15 6.65 7.51
C LYS A 217 0.79 5.48 8.24
N LEU A 218 -0.01 4.46 8.55
CA LEU A 218 0.46 3.20 9.10
C LEU A 218 -0.10 2.01 8.32
N ILE A 219 0.75 1.09 7.90
CA ILE A 219 0.37 -0.18 7.29
C ILE A 219 1.03 -1.31 8.07
N LEU A 220 0.20 -2.19 8.64
CA LEU A 220 0.61 -3.42 9.31
C LEU A 220 0.09 -4.61 8.50
N ASN A 221 1.00 -5.44 7.99
CA ASN A 221 0.66 -6.66 7.27
C ASN A 221 1.49 -7.83 7.79
N ASN A 222 0.85 -8.81 8.41
CA ASN A 222 1.51 -9.96 9.02
C ASN A 222 2.62 -9.53 10.00
N TYR A 223 2.32 -8.52 10.82
CA TYR A 223 3.11 -8.18 12.00
C TYR A 223 2.80 -9.17 13.11
N GLN A 224 3.82 -9.62 13.83
CA GLN A 224 3.79 -10.68 14.84
C GLN A 224 4.54 -10.32 16.14
N GLY A 225 5.01 -9.08 16.27
CA GLY A 225 5.77 -8.60 17.43
C GLY A 225 4.90 -8.36 18.68
N LYS A 226 5.36 -7.47 19.57
CA LYS A 226 4.55 -7.01 20.72
C LYS A 226 3.40 -6.10 20.30
N SER A 227 2.46 -5.87 21.22
CA SER A 227 1.37 -4.89 21.07
C SER A 227 1.89 -3.56 20.52
N ILE A 228 1.12 -2.94 19.63
CA ILE A 228 1.53 -1.70 18.98
C ILE A 228 0.64 -0.53 19.38
N ASP A 229 1.26 0.58 19.75
CA ASP A 229 0.58 1.81 20.15
C ASP A 229 0.29 2.67 18.91
N ILE A 230 -0.98 2.99 18.66
CA ILE A 230 -1.40 3.84 17.55
C ILE A 230 -2.01 5.12 18.12
N ASN A 231 -1.41 6.25 17.81
CA ASN A 231 -1.98 7.56 18.07
C ASN A 231 -2.66 8.09 16.79
N ASP A 232 -3.93 8.50 16.92
CA ASP A 232 -4.73 8.93 15.78
C ASP A 232 -4.65 10.43 15.45
N ASP A 233 -3.98 11.27 16.25
CA ASP A 233 -4.01 12.74 16.16
C ASP A 233 -3.58 13.30 14.79
N LYS A 234 -2.74 12.57 14.04
CA LYS A 234 -2.28 12.96 12.68
C LYS A 234 -2.61 11.92 11.61
N LEU A 235 -3.23 10.81 11.99
CA LEU A 235 -3.44 9.66 11.15
C LEU A 235 -4.44 9.98 10.04
N LYS A 236 -4.04 9.79 8.78
CA LYS A 236 -4.89 9.98 7.60
C LYS A 236 -5.24 8.67 6.92
N LYS A 237 -4.35 7.68 7.05
CA LYS A 237 -4.45 6.38 6.38
C LYS A 237 -3.97 5.27 7.30
N ILE A 238 -4.79 4.25 7.47
CA ILE A 238 -4.42 3.05 8.23
C ILE A 238 -4.83 1.78 7.52
N ALA A 239 -3.96 0.77 7.58
CA ALA A 239 -4.27 -0.59 7.19
C ALA A 239 -3.73 -1.56 8.23
N ILE A 240 -4.61 -2.35 8.82
CA ILE A 240 -4.29 -3.34 9.83
C ILE A 240 -4.68 -4.71 9.30
N SER A 241 -3.70 -5.60 9.23
CA SER A 241 -3.83 -7.00 8.87
C SER A 241 -2.78 -7.80 9.64
N CYS A 242 -2.87 -7.79 10.97
CA CYS A 242 -1.97 -8.52 11.89
C CYS A 242 -2.78 -9.31 12.92
N ILE A 243 -2.10 -10.13 13.74
CA ILE A 243 -2.70 -10.98 14.78
C ILE A 243 -2.40 -10.48 16.21
N GLN A 244 -1.94 -9.22 16.32
CA GLN A 244 -1.39 -8.63 17.53
C GLN A 244 -2.35 -7.58 18.07
N GLU A 245 -2.39 -7.46 19.40
CA GLU A 245 -3.10 -6.39 20.09
C GLU A 245 -2.66 -5.02 19.57
N ILE A 246 -3.65 -4.14 19.38
CA ILE A 246 -3.47 -2.75 19.01
C ILE A 246 -4.02 -1.89 20.14
N LYS A 247 -3.17 -1.00 20.67
CA LYS A 247 -3.56 -0.02 21.67
C LYS A 247 -3.81 1.30 20.97
N TRP A 248 -5.07 1.72 20.93
CA TRP A 248 -5.47 2.93 20.23
C TRP A 248 -5.54 4.11 21.20
N TYR A 249 -4.86 5.20 20.87
CA TYR A 249 -4.89 6.46 21.61
C TYR A 249 -5.60 7.52 20.78
N HIS A 250 -6.60 8.14 21.39
CA HIS A 250 -7.34 9.27 20.83
C HIS A 250 -7.17 10.49 21.74
N ASN A 251 -6.64 11.61 21.20
CA ASN A 251 -6.30 12.80 22.00
C ASN A 251 -5.43 12.48 23.23
N GLY A 252 -4.48 11.54 23.08
CA GLY A 252 -3.60 11.08 24.16
C GLY A 252 -4.23 10.14 25.19
N ILE A 253 -5.51 9.78 25.06
CA ILE A 253 -6.20 8.85 25.98
C ILE A 253 -6.26 7.47 25.33
N LEU A 254 -5.83 6.45 26.07
CA LEU A 254 -5.97 5.04 25.66
C LEU A 254 -7.46 4.66 25.64
N LEU A 255 -7.93 4.22 24.48
CA LEU A 255 -9.27 3.68 24.33
C LEU A 255 -9.39 2.30 24.98
N LYS A 256 -10.64 1.85 25.17
CA LYS A 256 -10.90 0.46 25.59
C LYS A 256 -10.31 -0.52 24.58
N GLU A 257 -10.00 -1.72 25.05
CA GLU A 257 -9.51 -2.80 24.20
C GLU A 257 -10.45 -3.01 22.99
N ASN A 258 -9.87 -3.23 21.81
CA ASN A 258 -10.58 -3.40 20.53
C ASN A 258 -11.39 -2.20 20.03
N ASN A 259 -11.30 -1.05 20.69
CA ASN A 259 -11.89 0.19 20.18
C ASN A 259 -10.94 0.89 19.22
N ILE A 260 -11.47 1.29 18.07
CA ILE A 260 -10.78 2.04 17.04
C ILE A 260 -11.59 3.29 16.74
N TYR A 261 -10.94 4.45 16.76
CA TYR A 261 -11.59 5.72 16.45
C TYR A 261 -11.30 6.15 15.02
N ILE A 262 -12.37 6.48 14.27
CA ILE A 262 -12.28 6.87 12.87
C ILE A 262 -13.00 8.19 12.68
N ASP A 263 -12.27 9.30 12.83
CA ASP A 263 -12.75 10.61 12.39
C ASP A 263 -12.54 10.74 10.87
N THR A 264 -13.63 10.67 10.12
CA THR A 264 -13.59 10.70 8.65
C THR A 264 -13.30 12.07 8.06
N ASN A 265 -13.30 13.15 8.85
CA ASN A 265 -12.75 14.44 8.43
C ASN A 265 -11.22 14.40 8.31
N GLN A 266 -10.57 13.47 9.01
CA GLN A 266 -9.12 13.29 9.02
C GLN A 266 -8.67 11.99 8.33
N ILE A 267 -9.27 10.86 8.70
CA ILE A 267 -8.97 9.52 8.22
C ILE A 267 -9.75 9.26 6.93
N THR A 268 -9.04 9.43 5.82
CA THR A 268 -9.58 9.23 4.47
C THR A 268 -9.58 7.76 4.03
N SER A 269 -8.81 6.91 4.71
CA SER A 269 -8.67 5.49 4.42
C SER A 269 -8.42 4.70 5.70
N ALA A 270 -9.30 3.76 6.02
CA ALA A 270 -9.12 2.79 7.09
C ALA A 270 -9.43 1.39 6.55
N ILE A 271 -8.54 0.44 6.80
CA ILE A 271 -8.69 -0.95 6.36
C ILE A 271 -8.36 -1.79 7.57
N ILE A 272 -9.34 -2.51 8.08
CA ILE A 272 -9.14 -3.39 9.22
C ILE A 272 -9.63 -4.75 8.78
N ASN A 273 -8.67 -5.57 8.34
CA ASN A 273 -8.91 -6.94 7.94
C ASN A 273 -8.96 -7.81 9.19
N SER A 274 -9.70 -8.91 9.10
CA SER A 274 -9.87 -9.93 10.14
C SER A 274 -8.60 -10.09 10.96
N CYS A 275 -8.66 -9.54 12.15
CA CYS A 275 -7.62 -9.60 13.14
C CYS A 275 -7.81 -10.91 13.90
N ASN A 276 -7.00 -11.94 13.65
CA ASN A 276 -6.92 -13.11 14.55
C ASN A 276 -6.20 -12.73 15.86
N ASN A 277 -6.56 -11.57 16.44
CA ASN A 277 -5.92 -10.97 17.58
C ASN A 277 -6.27 -11.74 18.87
N PHE A 278 -5.33 -11.82 19.79
CA PHE A 278 -5.47 -12.35 21.16
C PHE A 278 -5.29 -13.87 21.32
N ILE A 279 -4.03 -14.23 21.57
CA ILE A 279 -3.62 -15.52 22.11
C ILE A 279 -4.09 -15.60 23.56
N ASN A 280 -5.24 -16.25 23.82
CA ASN A 280 -5.51 -17.14 24.97
C ASN A 280 -6.99 -17.56 25.14
N VAL A 281 -7.78 -17.73 24.07
CA VAL A 281 -9.09 -18.40 24.20
C VAL A 281 -9.37 -19.24 22.97
N GLU A 282 -9.71 -20.52 23.17
CA GLU A 282 -9.96 -21.53 22.11
C GLU A 282 -11.19 -21.25 21.23
N ASN A 283 -11.85 -20.09 21.34
CA ASN A 283 -13.05 -19.73 20.58
C ASN A 283 -12.88 -18.38 19.84
N ASN A 284 -12.50 -18.48 18.56
CA ASN A 284 -12.34 -17.37 17.62
C ASN A 284 -13.66 -16.62 17.34
N ASN A 285 -13.84 -15.43 17.91
CA ASN A 285 -14.71 -14.37 17.38
C ASN A 285 -14.12 -13.01 17.79
N ASN A 286 -13.13 -12.53 17.04
CA ASN A 286 -12.45 -11.27 17.34
C ASN A 286 -13.21 -10.11 16.71
N LEU A 287 -13.98 -9.49 17.59
CA LEU A 287 -14.96 -8.47 17.31
C LEU A 287 -14.40 -7.11 17.73
N GLN A 288 -14.50 -6.11 16.86
CA GLN A 288 -13.96 -4.77 17.10
C GLN A 288 -15.07 -3.75 17.27
N THR A 289 -14.79 -2.71 18.04
CA THR A 289 -15.68 -1.55 18.13
C THR A 289 -15.10 -0.41 17.31
N ILE A 290 -15.84 0.05 16.30
CA ILE A 290 -15.47 1.21 15.49
C ILE A 290 -16.29 2.41 15.96
N ASN A 291 -15.62 3.38 16.57
CA ASN A 291 -16.19 4.70 16.85
C ASN A 291 -16.03 5.55 15.58
N PHE A 292 -17.08 5.58 14.77
CA PHE A 292 -17.11 6.30 13.50
C PHE A 292 -17.60 7.73 13.73
N LYS A 293 -16.77 8.73 13.45
CA LYS A 293 -17.14 10.14 13.54
C LYS A 293 -17.13 10.82 12.18
N TYR A 294 -18.13 11.67 11.97
CA TYR A 294 -18.16 12.64 10.91
C TYR A 294 -18.78 13.93 11.42
N ASN A 295 -18.06 15.04 11.32
CA ASN A 295 -18.43 16.32 11.94
C ASN A 295 -18.73 16.12 13.43
N ASP A 296 -19.91 16.51 13.89
CA ASP A 296 -20.32 16.43 15.29
C ASP A 296 -21.04 15.10 15.63
N LYS A 297 -21.26 14.24 14.63
CA LYS A 297 -21.96 12.98 14.79
C LYS A 297 -20.99 11.81 14.97
N GLU A 298 -21.24 11.03 16.01
CA GLU A 298 -20.53 9.78 16.30
C GLU A 298 -21.50 8.60 16.24
N THR A 299 -21.05 7.49 15.63
CA THR A 299 -21.77 6.23 15.53
C THR A 299 -20.84 5.12 15.99
N ILE A 300 -21.30 4.34 16.97
CA ILE A 300 -20.53 3.24 17.53
C ILE A 300 -20.99 1.94 16.86
N LEU A 301 -20.07 1.28 16.16
CA LEU A 301 -20.28 -0.03 15.56
C LEU A 301 -19.56 -1.07 16.40
N ASN A 302 -20.28 -1.78 17.25
CA ASN A 302 -19.72 -2.90 18.02
C ASN A 302 -19.63 -4.14 17.15
N ASP A 303 -18.85 -5.13 17.60
CA ASP A 303 -18.90 -6.47 17.04
C ASP A 303 -18.59 -6.58 15.54
N ILE A 304 -17.62 -5.79 15.08
CA ILE A 304 -17.21 -5.76 13.67
C ILE A 304 -16.06 -6.73 13.41
N GLN A 305 -16.26 -7.66 12.46
CA GLN A 305 -15.21 -8.57 12.00
C GLN A 305 -14.35 -7.96 10.88
N TYR A 306 -14.96 -7.18 9.98
CA TYR A 306 -14.29 -6.57 8.85
C TYR A 306 -14.84 -5.18 8.60
N PHE A 307 -13.93 -4.21 8.48
CA PHE A 307 -14.26 -2.82 8.19
C PHE A 307 -13.30 -2.25 7.15
N THR A 308 -13.85 -1.63 6.12
CA THR A 308 -13.07 -0.72 5.28
C THR A 308 -13.81 0.57 5.00
N LEU A 309 -13.03 1.64 4.93
CA LEU A 309 -13.41 2.93 4.41
C LEU A 309 -12.30 3.38 3.46
N ARG A 310 -12.61 3.59 2.18
CA ARG A 310 -11.66 4.16 1.21
C ARG A 310 -12.39 5.05 0.23
N ASN A 311 -11.96 6.31 0.14
CA ASN A 311 -12.50 7.26 -0.84
C ASN A 311 -14.05 7.32 -0.81
N LYS A 312 -14.63 7.44 0.40
CA LYS A 312 -16.10 7.42 0.63
C LYS A 312 -16.82 6.12 0.26
N ASN A 313 -16.09 5.03 0.02
CA ASN A 313 -16.66 3.70 -0.09
C ASN A 313 -16.47 2.97 1.23
N MET A 314 -17.54 2.38 1.76
CA MET A 314 -17.51 1.63 3.00
C MET A 314 -17.87 0.17 2.75
N GLU A 315 -17.20 -0.73 3.46
CA GLU A 315 -17.56 -2.13 3.53
C GLU A 315 -17.53 -2.62 4.99
N LEU A 316 -18.59 -3.29 5.41
CA LEU A 316 -18.80 -3.75 6.79
C LEU A 316 -19.41 -5.16 6.79
N TRP A 317 -18.80 -6.12 7.50
CA TRP A 317 -19.32 -7.49 7.57
C TRP A 317 -19.61 -7.93 9.01
N ASN A 318 -20.63 -8.77 9.15
CA ASN A 318 -20.99 -9.47 10.39
C ASN A 318 -21.28 -8.53 11.55
N TYR A 319 -22.19 -7.56 11.34
CA TYR A 319 -22.61 -6.61 12.37
C TYR A 319 -24.03 -6.92 12.86
N GLU A 320 -24.23 -6.97 14.17
CA GLU A 320 -25.55 -7.02 14.79
C GLU A 320 -25.72 -5.82 15.72
N GLY A 321 -26.81 -5.07 15.55
CA GLY A 321 -27.07 -3.90 16.36
C GLY A 321 -28.47 -3.34 16.19
N LYS A 322 -28.80 -2.27 16.90
CA LYS A 322 -30.14 -1.67 16.83
C LYS A 322 -30.25 -0.67 15.69
N GLU A 323 -29.36 0.32 15.65
CA GLU A 323 -29.43 1.43 14.71
C GLU A 323 -28.04 1.82 14.22
N ILE A 324 -27.92 2.00 12.91
CA ILE A 324 -26.81 2.67 12.25
C ILE A 324 -27.35 3.94 11.60
N ASP A 325 -26.78 5.09 11.96
CA ASP A 325 -27.14 6.37 11.36
C ASP A 325 -25.94 7.10 10.78
N PHE A 326 -25.78 6.99 9.47
CA PHE A 326 -24.78 7.71 8.69
C PHE A 326 -25.39 8.75 7.73
N CYS A 327 -26.53 9.36 8.07
CA CYS A 327 -27.18 10.35 7.19
C CYS A 327 -26.31 11.55 6.83
N GLU A 328 -25.38 11.93 7.70
CA GLU A 328 -24.54 13.10 7.47
C GLU A 328 -23.40 12.79 6.50
N PHE A 329 -22.87 11.56 6.51
CA PHE A 329 -21.72 11.20 5.68
C PHE A 329 -22.16 10.83 4.26
N PRO A 330 -21.73 11.57 3.21
CA PRO A 330 -22.14 11.31 1.84
C PRO A 330 -21.29 10.21 1.20
N PHE A 331 -21.66 8.94 1.39
CA PHE A 331 -20.95 7.82 0.80
C PHE A 331 -21.09 7.78 -0.73
N SER A 332 -20.03 7.39 -1.41
CA SER A 332 -20.09 7.01 -2.82
C SER A 332 -20.64 5.59 -2.98
N TYR A 333 -20.27 4.68 -2.08
CA TYR A 333 -20.74 3.29 -2.11
C TYR A 333 -20.73 2.67 -0.72
N ILE A 334 -21.70 1.81 -0.44
CA ILE A 334 -21.76 1.01 0.80
C ILE A 334 -21.96 -0.45 0.43
N ASN A 335 -21.17 -1.35 1.03
CA ASN A 335 -21.36 -2.79 0.94
C ASN A 335 -21.50 -3.41 2.34
N LEU A 336 -22.67 -3.95 2.67
CA LEU A 336 -22.89 -4.64 3.94
C LEU A 336 -23.14 -6.13 3.70
N GLN A 337 -22.53 -6.98 4.52
CA GLN A 337 -22.62 -8.44 4.38
C GLN A 337 -22.91 -9.09 5.73
N ASN A 338 -23.88 -10.00 5.79
CA ASN A 338 -24.24 -10.74 7.01
C ASN A 338 -24.53 -9.82 8.19
N CYS A 339 -25.35 -8.77 7.99
CA CYS A 339 -25.65 -7.81 9.05
C CYS A 339 -27.12 -7.91 9.49
N GLN A 340 -27.38 -7.61 10.76
CA GLN A 340 -28.73 -7.53 11.30
C GLN A 340 -28.91 -6.22 12.09
N PHE A 341 -29.94 -5.44 11.77
CA PHE A 341 -30.27 -4.24 12.53
C PHE A 341 -31.71 -3.78 12.34
N ASP A 342 -32.25 -3.03 13.31
CA ASP A 342 -33.60 -2.47 13.16
C ASP A 342 -33.60 -1.30 12.16
N TYR A 343 -32.64 -0.38 12.30
CA TYR A 343 -32.64 0.86 11.54
C TYR A 343 -31.30 1.11 10.88
N LEU A 344 -31.31 1.32 9.56
CA LEU A 344 -30.15 1.75 8.79
C LEU A 344 -30.49 3.02 8.03
N LYS A 345 -29.91 4.14 8.46
CA LYS A 345 -30.11 5.45 7.85
C LYS A 345 -28.82 5.92 7.18
N LEU A 346 -28.90 6.25 5.89
CA LEU A 346 -27.73 6.46 5.03
C LEU A 346 -27.93 7.62 4.06
N LYS A 347 -26.82 8.21 3.64
CA LYS A 347 -26.74 9.06 2.45
C LYS A 347 -25.69 8.48 1.50
N CYS A 348 -26.10 7.84 0.42
CA CYS A 348 -25.18 7.16 -0.49
C CYS A 348 -25.62 7.19 -1.96
N ASN A 349 -24.65 7.21 -2.89
CA ASN A 349 -24.96 7.06 -4.30
C ASN A 349 -25.36 5.62 -4.64
N SER A 350 -24.71 4.62 -4.03
CA SER A 350 -24.97 3.21 -4.30
C SER A 350 -24.84 2.38 -3.03
N ILE A 351 -25.67 1.34 -2.91
CA ILE A 351 -25.63 0.38 -1.81
C ILE A 351 -25.78 -1.04 -2.30
N LYS A 352 -24.98 -1.95 -1.76
CA LYS A 352 -25.10 -3.40 -1.92
C LYS A 352 -25.28 -4.04 -0.55
N LEU A 353 -26.34 -4.83 -0.40
CA LEU A 353 -26.63 -5.60 0.81
C LEU A 353 -26.65 -7.08 0.44
N THR A 354 -25.94 -7.91 1.20
CA THR A 354 -25.90 -9.37 1.01
C THR A 354 -26.14 -10.06 2.33
N ASN A 355 -27.19 -10.90 2.42
CA ASN A 355 -27.58 -11.57 3.66
C ASN A 355 -27.79 -10.57 4.81
N VAL A 356 -28.63 -9.56 4.58
CA VAL A 356 -28.91 -8.50 5.57
C VAL A 356 -30.37 -8.56 6.00
N ASP A 357 -30.58 -8.55 7.32
CA ASP A 357 -31.89 -8.44 7.93
C ASP A 357 -32.06 -7.03 8.52
N CYS A 358 -33.03 -6.29 8.01
CA CYS A 358 -33.24 -4.87 8.34
C CYS A 358 -34.72 -4.52 8.52
N ASN A 359 -35.12 -3.92 9.64
CA ASN A 359 -36.50 -3.44 9.77
C ASN A 359 -36.75 -2.21 8.90
N THR A 360 -35.86 -1.23 8.89
CA THR A 360 -36.02 -0.01 8.09
C THR A 360 -34.71 0.44 7.49
N LEU A 361 -34.62 0.38 6.16
CA LEU A 361 -33.56 0.97 5.35
C LEU A 361 -34.02 2.34 4.85
N SER A 362 -33.40 3.41 5.35
CA SER A 362 -33.68 4.80 4.94
C SER A 362 -32.48 5.38 4.19
N ILE A 363 -32.66 5.71 2.92
CA ILE A 363 -31.63 6.32 2.07
C ILE A 363 -32.08 7.73 1.68
N TYR A 364 -31.38 8.74 2.19
CA TYR A 364 -31.74 10.14 2.00
C TYR A 364 -31.36 10.65 0.61
N GLY A 365 -32.31 11.26 -0.09
CA GLY A 365 -32.10 11.83 -1.43
C GLY A 365 -32.13 10.79 -2.55
N ILE A 366 -31.33 11.04 -3.59
CA ILE A 366 -31.29 10.22 -4.81
C ILE A 366 -30.26 9.12 -4.64
N CYS A 367 -30.70 7.87 -4.76
CA CYS A 367 -29.84 6.71 -4.83
C CYS A 367 -29.74 6.21 -6.29
N HIS A 368 -28.53 6.07 -6.80
CA HIS A 368 -28.28 5.52 -8.13
C HIS A 368 -28.59 4.02 -8.17
N SER A 369 -28.04 3.23 -7.25
CA SER A 369 -28.30 1.78 -7.22
C SER A 369 -28.50 1.23 -5.81
N ILE A 370 -29.51 0.36 -5.68
CA ILE A 370 -29.76 -0.46 -4.49
C ILE A 370 -29.76 -1.92 -4.95
N ASP A 371 -28.76 -2.68 -4.53
CA ASP A 371 -28.61 -4.10 -4.88
C ASP A 371 -28.77 -4.99 -3.63
N LEU A 372 -29.80 -5.84 -3.62
CA LEU A 372 -30.18 -6.66 -2.48
C LEU A 372 -30.09 -8.15 -2.80
N TYR A 373 -29.23 -8.89 -2.09
CA TYR A 373 -29.04 -10.32 -2.30
C TYR A 373 -29.33 -11.09 -1.02
N SER A 374 -30.32 -11.98 -1.05
CA SER A 374 -30.71 -12.80 0.10
C SER A 374 -31.01 -11.97 1.36
N CYS A 375 -31.66 -10.81 1.22
CA CYS A 375 -31.96 -9.91 2.35
C CYS A 375 -33.41 -10.05 2.83
N THR A 376 -33.67 -9.75 4.10
CA THR A 376 -35.03 -9.52 4.62
C THR A 376 -35.16 -8.06 5.04
N ILE A 377 -35.96 -7.27 4.32
CA ILE A 377 -36.13 -5.84 4.62
C ILE A 377 -37.60 -5.51 4.82
N ASN A 378 -37.99 -5.01 6.00
CA ASN A 378 -39.39 -4.66 6.22
C ASN A 378 -39.78 -3.39 5.46
N THR A 379 -39.02 -2.30 5.60
CA THR A 379 -39.33 -1.04 4.90
C THR A 379 -38.10 -0.47 4.24
N ILE A 380 -38.20 -0.12 2.96
CA ILE A 380 -37.23 0.71 2.24
C ILE A 380 -37.83 2.09 2.03
N THR A 381 -37.14 3.14 2.46
CA THR A 381 -37.51 4.53 2.21
C THR A 381 -36.40 5.23 1.45
N CYS A 382 -36.71 5.85 0.31
CA CYS A 382 -35.77 6.63 -0.49
C CYS A 382 -36.53 7.65 -1.35
N ASP A 383 -35.96 8.82 -1.66
CA ASP A 383 -36.68 9.79 -2.49
C ASP A 383 -36.78 9.32 -3.94
N VAL A 384 -35.65 8.92 -4.52
CA VAL A 384 -35.56 8.46 -5.92
C VAL A 384 -34.57 7.31 -6.00
N ILE A 385 -34.98 6.20 -6.62
CA ILE A 385 -34.13 5.05 -6.88
C ILE A 385 -33.97 4.90 -8.40
N ARG A 386 -32.75 5.05 -8.94
CA ARG A 386 -32.57 4.83 -10.39
C ARG A 386 -32.59 3.35 -10.74
N TYR A 387 -31.86 2.53 -9.98
CA TYR A 387 -31.76 1.09 -10.21
C TYR A 387 -32.01 0.32 -8.92
N LEU A 388 -33.05 -0.49 -8.88
CA LEU A 388 -33.34 -1.41 -7.79
C LEU A 388 -33.16 -2.85 -8.27
N THR A 389 -32.18 -3.57 -7.76
CA THR A 389 -31.97 -4.99 -8.02
C THR A 389 -32.23 -5.79 -6.76
N TYR A 390 -33.03 -6.86 -6.83
CA TYR A 390 -33.16 -7.79 -5.71
C TYR A 390 -33.28 -9.25 -6.16
N LYS A 391 -32.52 -10.13 -5.51
CA LYS A 391 -32.49 -11.57 -5.79
C LYS A 391 -32.51 -12.35 -4.48
N ASN A 392 -33.43 -13.32 -4.39
CA ASN A 392 -33.65 -14.14 -3.19
C ASN A 392 -33.98 -13.33 -1.92
N SER A 393 -34.37 -12.06 -2.06
CA SER A 393 -34.69 -11.17 -0.94
C SER A 393 -36.19 -11.13 -0.69
N GLN A 394 -36.61 -10.77 0.53
CA GLN A 394 -37.99 -10.52 0.92
C GLN A 394 -38.13 -9.07 1.37
N ILE A 395 -39.09 -8.34 0.81
CA ILE A 395 -39.33 -6.93 1.13
C ILE A 395 -40.79 -6.74 1.51
N THR A 396 -41.10 -6.14 2.65
CA THR A 396 -42.50 -5.90 3.03
C THR A 396 -43.05 -4.66 2.34
N GLU A 397 -42.34 -3.53 2.39
CA GLU A 397 -42.82 -2.25 1.88
C GLU A 397 -41.71 -1.40 1.27
N ILE A 398 -41.99 -0.75 0.14
CA ILE A 398 -41.12 0.25 -0.47
C ILE A 398 -41.86 1.58 -0.57
N ASN A 399 -41.31 2.61 0.07
CA ASN A 399 -41.80 3.98 0.12
C ASN A 399 -40.84 4.89 -0.65
N THR A 400 -41.26 5.40 -1.81
CA THR A 400 -40.41 6.28 -2.63
C THR A 400 -41.22 7.25 -3.48
N ASN A 401 -40.60 8.35 -3.93
CA ASN A 401 -41.25 9.21 -4.90
C ASN A 401 -41.14 8.62 -6.32
N GLU A 402 -40.02 8.00 -6.69
CA GLU A 402 -39.79 7.45 -8.03
C GLU A 402 -38.83 6.25 -8.03
N ILE A 403 -39.09 5.27 -8.91
CA ILE A 403 -38.15 4.19 -9.28
C ILE A 403 -38.02 4.15 -10.81
N MET A 404 -36.80 4.28 -11.35
CA MET A 404 -36.60 4.29 -12.81
C MET A 404 -36.50 2.90 -13.43
N LEU A 405 -35.75 1.97 -12.81
CA LEU A 405 -35.63 0.57 -13.27
C LEU A 405 -35.61 -0.37 -12.06
N CYS A 406 -36.32 -1.49 -12.19
CA CYS A 406 -36.44 -2.52 -11.16
C CYS A 406 -36.18 -3.90 -11.78
N LEU A 407 -35.25 -4.67 -11.19
CA LEU A 407 -34.85 -6.00 -11.62
C LEU A 407 -35.01 -6.99 -10.46
N GLY A 408 -36.11 -7.74 -10.48
CA GLY A 408 -36.44 -8.74 -9.46
C GLY A 408 -37.90 -9.19 -9.53
N PRO A 409 -38.24 -10.36 -8.97
CA PRO A 409 -39.59 -10.90 -9.04
C PRO A 409 -40.56 -10.12 -8.13
N LYS A 410 -41.60 -9.52 -8.72
CA LYS A 410 -42.59 -8.68 -8.01
C LYS A 410 -43.20 -9.35 -6.77
N THR A 411 -43.36 -10.67 -6.78
CA THR A 411 -43.93 -11.45 -5.66
C THR A 411 -43.12 -11.38 -4.37
N LYS A 412 -41.89 -10.89 -4.43
CA LYS A 412 -41.01 -10.73 -3.27
C LYS A 412 -41.18 -9.39 -2.55
N VAL A 413 -41.98 -8.47 -3.08
CA VAL A 413 -42.33 -7.19 -2.44
C VAL A 413 -43.83 -7.16 -2.16
N LYS A 414 -44.24 -7.02 -0.88
CA LYS A 414 -45.67 -7.07 -0.52
C LYS A 414 -46.42 -5.79 -0.83
N LYS A 415 -45.82 -4.62 -0.61
CA LYS A 415 -46.44 -3.29 -0.81
C LYS A 415 -45.51 -2.32 -1.53
N TRP A 416 -46.05 -1.61 -2.51
CA TRP A 416 -45.35 -0.58 -3.28
C TRP A 416 -46.08 0.75 -3.13
N ASN A 417 -45.44 1.72 -2.48
CA ASN A 417 -45.96 3.07 -2.26
C ASN A 417 -45.07 4.06 -3.03
N ILE A 418 -45.35 4.21 -4.33
CA ILE A 418 -44.60 5.09 -5.23
C ILE A 418 -45.47 6.29 -5.62
N LYS A 419 -45.05 7.51 -5.27
CA LYS A 419 -45.86 8.72 -5.53
C LYS A 419 -45.95 9.07 -7.01
N ASN A 420 -44.84 9.01 -7.75
CA ASN A 420 -44.74 9.35 -9.17
C ASN A 420 -44.55 8.08 -10.01
N LEU A 421 -45.55 7.19 -10.00
CA LEU A 421 -45.62 6.10 -10.98
C LEU A 421 -45.82 6.69 -12.37
N LYS A 422 -44.74 6.96 -13.10
CA LYS A 422 -44.84 7.14 -14.55
C LYS A 422 -45.27 5.80 -15.13
N ASN A 423 -46.42 5.78 -15.81
CA ASN A 423 -46.94 4.65 -16.57
C ASN A 423 -45.89 4.15 -17.57
N ASN A 424 -45.02 3.24 -17.12
CA ASN A 424 -44.03 2.56 -17.94
C ASN A 424 -44.42 1.08 -17.99
N GLU A 425 -45.41 0.78 -18.84
CA GLU A 425 -45.69 -0.59 -19.29
C GLU A 425 -44.49 -1.25 -20.00
N GLN A 426 -43.36 -0.54 -20.19
CA GLN A 426 -42.15 -1.06 -20.81
C GLN A 426 -41.05 -1.51 -19.83
N LEU A 427 -41.23 -1.36 -18.51
CA LEU A 427 -40.26 -1.85 -17.50
C LEU A 427 -40.55 -3.26 -16.97
N ILE A 428 -41.54 -3.94 -17.56
CA ILE A 428 -42.17 -5.14 -17.00
C ILE A 428 -42.06 -6.29 -18.01
N LYS A 429 -40.84 -6.77 -18.30
CA LYS A 429 -40.65 -8.11 -18.87
C LYS A 429 -39.38 -8.75 -18.29
N HIS A 430 -39.59 -9.96 -17.74
CA HIS A 430 -38.67 -10.91 -17.10
C HIS A 430 -38.51 -10.80 -15.59
#